data_AF-A0A822MM71-F1
#
_entry.id   AF-A0A822MM71-F1
#
_cell.length_a   1.000
_cell.length_b   1.000
_cell.length_c   1.000
_cell.angle_alpha   90.00
_cell.angle_beta   90.00
_cell.angle_gamma   90.00
#
_symmetry.space_group_name_H-M   'P 1'
#
loop_
_entity.id
_entity.type
_entity.pdbx_description
1 polymer ?
#
loop_
_entity_poly.entity_id
_entity_poly.type
_entity_poly.pdbx_seq_one_letter_code
_entity_poly.pdbx_strand_id
1 'polypeptide(L)' 'MLRTKEMFYGTVNAASVYPREVVKASLATNASAVILYHNHPSGAPRSAYVKRNVIA' A
#
# COMPACT_ATOMS: atom_id res chain seq x y z
N MET A 1 -17.71 3.36 -4.55
CA MET A 1 -17.43 1.94 -4.85
C MET A 1 -15.95 1.69 -4.58
N LEU A 2 -15.62 0.69 -3.78
CA LEU A 2 -14.23 0.36 -3.45
C LEU A 2 -13.61 -0.46 -4.59
N ARG A 3 -12.33 -0.22 -4.87
CA ARG A 3 -11.51 -1.00 -5.79
C ARG A 3 -10.24 -1.44 -5.07
N THR A 4 -9.85 -2.69 -5.31
CA THR A 4 -8.64 -3.29 -4.76
C THR A 4 -7.71 -3.64 -5.91
N LYS A 5 -6.41 -3.39 -5.73
CA LYS A 5 -5.38 -3.72 -6.69
C LYS A 5 -4.12 -4.18 -5.97
N GLU A 6 -3.60 -5.34 -6.35
CA GLU A 6 -2.25 -5.75 -5.99
C GLU A 6 -1.24 -4.97 -6.84
N MET A 7 -0.28 -4.30 -6.21
CA MET A 7 0.61 -3.36 -6.90
C MET A 7 2.09 -3.71 -6.77
N PHE A 8 2.48 -4.39 -5.70
CA PHE A 8 3.88 -4.65 -5.38
C PHE A 8 4.01 -6.06 -4.80
N TYR A 9 5.06 -6.75 -5.22
CA TYR A 9 5.47 -8.03 -4.69
C TYR A 9 6.88 -7.90 -4.11
N GLY A 10 7.18 -8.69 -3.09
CA GLY A 10 8.47 -8.68 -2.42
C GLY A 10 8.70 -9.96 -1.66
N THR A 11 9.71 -9.94 -0.81
CA THR A 11 9.99 -11.04 0.12
C THR A 11 9.18 -10.87 1.40
N VAL A 12 9.25 -11.87 2.28
CA VAL A 12 8.66 -11.80 3.64
C VAL A 12 9.16 -10.57 4.41
N ASN A 13 10.41 -10.14 4.17
CA ASN A 13 11.05 -9.08 4.95
C ASN A 13 10.89 -7.68 4.34
N ALA A 14 10.69 -7.57 3.02
CA ALA A 14 10.65 -6.29 2.33
C ALA A 14 10.04 -6.37 0.93
N ALA A 15 9.39 -5.28 0.53
CA ALA A 15 8.97 -4.99 -0.84
C ALA A 15 9.28 -3.52 -1.19
N SER A 16 9.73 -3.27 -2.41
CA SER A 16 9.93 -1.91 -2.91
C SER A 16 8.59 -1.33 -3.38
N VAL A 17 8.23 -0.16 -2.84
CA VAL A 17 7.00 0.57 -3.19
C VAL A 17 7.36 1.88 -3.88
N TYR A 18 6.69 2.16 -5.00
CA TYR A 18 6.89 3.38 -5.77
C TYR A 18 5.64 4.28 -5.66
N PRO A 19 5.67 5.38 -4.87
CA PRO A 19 4.50 6.23 -4.66
C PRO A 19 3.87 6.77 -5.96
N ARG A 20 4.69 7.07 -6.98
CA ARG A 20 4.20 7.49 -8.30
C ARG A 20 3.22 6.48 -8.92
N GLU A 21 3.47 5.18 -8.78
CA GLU A 21 2.58 4.16 -9.32
C GLU A 21 1.27 4.08 -8.52
N VAL A 22 1.32 4.27 -7.20
CA VAL A 22 0.14 4.36 -6.33
C VAL A 22 -0.75 5.54 -6.73
N VAL A 23 -0.17 6.73 -6.87
CA VAL A 23 -0.92 7.94 -7.27
C VAL A 23 -1.53 7.76 -8.67
N LYS A 24 -0.76 7.23 -9.62
CA LYS A 24 -1.25 6.97 -10.99
C LYS A 24 -2.46 6.03 -11.00
N ALA A 25 -2.40 4.93 -10.25
CA ALA A 25 -3.51 3.98 -10.15
C ALA A 25 -4.76 4.60 -9.47
N SER A 26 -4.54 5.44 -8.46
CA SER A 26 -5.60 6.13 -7.72
C SER A 26 -6.35 7.11 -8.62
N LEU A 27 -5.61 7.95 -9.35
CA LEU A 27 -6.17 8.91 -10.29
C LEU A 27 -6.91 8.24 -11.44
N ALA A 28 -6.41 7.11 -11.96
CA ALA A 28 -7.08 6.35 -13.02
C ALA A 28 -8.47 5.81 -12.61
N THR A 29 -8.76 5.77 -11.31
CA THR A 29 -10.06 5.33 -10.77
C THR A 29 -10.87 6.45 -10.12
N ASN A 30 -10.41 7.71 -10.22
CA ASN A 30 -10.97 8.88 -9.56
C ASN A 30 -11.11 8.70 -8.03
N ALA A 31 -10.15 8.03 -7.40
CA ALA A 31 -10.14 7.84 -5.96
C ALA A 31 -9.76 9.15 -5.24
N SER A 32 -10.51 9.51 -4.19
CA SER A 32 -10.21 10.66 -3.32
C SER A 32 -9.28 10.32 -2.16
N ALA A 33 -9.14 9.03 -1.82
CA ALA A 33 -8.25 8.52 -0.79
C ALA A 33 -7.90 7.05 -1.09
N VAL A 34 -6.77 6.60 -0.54
CA VAL A 34 -6.35 5.19 -0.62
C VAL A 34 -6.07 4.58 0.75
N ILE A 35 -6.23 3.26 0.82
CA ILE A 35 -5.82 2.43 1.96
C ILE A 35 -4.75 1.48 1.47
N LEU A 36 -3.58 1.51 2.10
CA LEU A 36 -2.48 0.59 1.80
C LEU A 36 -2.41 -0.49 2.88
N TYR A 37 -2.25 -1.74 2.45
CA TYR A 37 -2.06 -2.87 3.34
C TYR A 37 -1.01 -3.83 2.76
N HIS A 38 -0.32 -4.55 3.63
CA HIS A 38 0.51 -5.69 3.27
C HIS A 38 0.24 -6.82 4.27
N ASN A 39 0.34 -8.05 3.80
CA ASN A 39 0.17 -9.22 4.65
C ASN A 39 1.54 -9.66 5.16
N HIS A 40 1.65 -9.99 6.45
CA HIS A 40 2.82 -10.68 6.98
C HIS A 40 2.49 -12.17 7.12
N PRO A 41 3.14 -13.09 6.38
CA PRO A 41 2.76 -14.51 6.34
C PRO A 41 2.74 -15.21 7.70
N SER A 42 3.49 -14.72 8.69
CA SER A 42 3.50 -15.27 10.05
C SER A 42 2.26 -14.92 10.90
N GLY A 43 1.37 -14.06 10.41
CA GLY A 43 0.17 -13.63 11.14
C GLY A 43 0.42 -12.69 12.32
N ALA A 44 1.69 -12.35 12.62
CA ALA A 44 2.03 -11.41 13.69
C ALA A 44 1.85 -9.95 13.20
N PRO A 45 1.03 -9.11 13.85
CA PRO A 45 0.70 -7.76 13.39
C PRO A 45 1.80 -6.71 13.69
N ARG A 46 3.05 -7.10 13.96
CA ARG A 46 4.06 -6.16 14.46
C ARG A 46 4.66 -5.29 13.34
N SER A 47 3.95 -4.23 12.97
CA SER A 47 4.55 -3.06 12.30
C SER A 47 4.89 -2.01 13.37
N ALA A 48 6.18 -1.80 13.66
CA ALA A 48 6.65 -0.84 14.66
C ALA A 48 6.83 0.59 14.11
N TYR A 49 6.36 0.90 12.90
CA TYR A 49 6.58 2.22 12.28
C TYR A 49 5.28 2.77 11.69
N VAL A 50 4.58 3.59 12.49
CA VAL A 50 3.58 4.53 11.98
C VAL A 50 4.34 5.61 11.19
N LYS A 51 4.47 5.47 9.88
CA LYS A 51 4.86 6.59 9.02
C LYS A 51 3.68 7.54 8.92
N ARG A 52 3.68 8.57 9.76
CA ARG A 52 2.64 9.60 9.90
C ARG A 52 2.53 10.60 8.73
N ASN A 53 3.05 10.26 7.55
CA ASN A 53 3.03 11.11 6.35
C ASN A 53 2.83 10.25 5.09
N VAL A 54 1.67 9.63 4.93
CA VAL A 54 1.22 9.15 3.62
C VAL A 54 0.32 10.24 3.05
N ILE A 55 0.91 11.06 2.18
CA ILE A 55 0.19 12.11 1.44
C ILE A 55 -0.43 11.42 0.21
N ALA A 56 -1.76 11.45 0.16
CA ALA A 56 -2.69 11.17 -0.95
C ALA A 56 -2.61 9.79 -1.64
#